data_AF-H0BWG1-F1
#
_entry.id   AF-H0BWG1-F1
#
_cell.length_a   1.000
_cell.length_b   1.000
_cell.length_c   1.000
_cell.angle_alpha   90.00
_cell.angle_beta   90.00
_cell.angle_gamma   90.00
#
_symmetry.space_group_name_H-M   'P 1'
#
loop_
_entity.id
_entity.type
_entity.pdbx_description
1 polymer ?
#
loop_
_entity_poly.entity_id
_entity_poly.type
_entity_poly.pdbx_seq_one_letter_code
_entity_poly.pdbx_strand_id
1 'polypeptide(L)'
;MLLLVTRWVRPAAMALALCCGLATAQDLRDPPDQTFTVWPNIPVVRASDLGDYGQDRKIFADLHTAKADPAKTLEALQAVDQLQAHHERMALAQLGRTVNTQFIGEVDKQSRRINGARPRLRFEFSGISPDELQRAAALDAAARQALQDKARNVALAAYISYTRLQETLVQATVTLVRLGTGASQSFTVTAPVQELGEALARAVVDYFSGTRFSAHQNPLGAAQWLLSAPGHADQLVSRDMAQRYCQSQQAALPTVDEMEAAEAAGFYGGGVTLRPHTPYHVQTGLYDPADDAGKVRPNYIASVRNGYYYCIRNPLPAAQAQRPRNQKR
;
A
#
# COMPACT_ATOMS: atom_id res chain seq x y z
N MET A 1 14.01 -53.78 -27.86
CA MET A 1 12.81 -53.93 -27.02
C MET A 1 13.19 -53.42 -25.64
N LEU A 2 12.71 -52.24 -25.22
CA LEU A 2 11.64 -52.08 -24.21
C LEU A 2 11.98 -52.80 -22.88
N LEU A 3 11.84 -52.27 -21.66
CA LEU A 3 11.56 -50.98 -21.01
C LEU A 3 11.52 -51.35 -19.49
N LEU A 4 11.39 -50.35 -18.58
CA LEU A 4 11.18 -50.42 -17.10
C LEU A 4 12.46 -50.26 -16.27
N VAL A 5 12.87 -49.06 -15.85
CA VAL A 5 12.23 -48.10 -14.91
C VAL A 5 12.05 -48.69 -13.52
N THR A 6 12.89 -48.26 -12.57
CA THR A 6 12.45 -47.86 -11.22
C THR A 6 13.56 -47.08 -10.52
N ARG A 7 13.37 -45.75 -10.45
CA ARG A 7 14.14 -44.79 -9.67
C ARG A 7 13.90 -45.03 -8.18
N TRP A 8 14.98 -45.21 -7.42
CA TRP A 8 14.95 -45.06 -5.97
C TRP A 8 15.19 -43.58 -5.64
N VAL A 9 14.12 -42.87 -5.31
CA VAL A 9 14.15 -41.49 -4.80
C VAL A 9 14.43 -41.56 -3.30
N ARG A 10 15.58 -41.04 -2.86
CA ARG A 10 15.86 -40.77 -1.44
C ARG A 10 15.04 -39.54 -0.99
N PRO A 11 14.30 -39.61 0.13
CA PRO A 11 13.63 -38.44 0.68
C PRO A 11 14.61 -37.67 1.57
N ALA A 12 15.14 -36.56 1.07
CA ALA A 12 15.74 -35.52 1.91
C ALA A 12 14.71 -34.40 2.05
N ALA A 13 13.81 -34.55 3.02
CA ALA A 13 12.96 -33.49 3.51
C ALA A 13 13.71 -32.65 4.54
N MET A 14 13.26 -31.40 4.71
CA MET A 14 13.56 -30.47 5.80
C MET A 14 14.90 -29.70 5.73
N ALA A 15 14.90 -28.62 4.94
CA ALA A 15 15.47 -27.31 5.31
C ALA A 15 15.16 -26.26 4.24
N LEU A 16 13.88 -25.95 4.02
CA LEU A 16 13.46 -24.78 3.23
C LEU A 16 12.17 -24.19 3.82
N ALA A 17 12.17 -24.05 5.13
CA ALA A 17 11.35 -23.10 5.86
C ALA A 17 12.34 -22.15 6.54
N LEU A 18 12.03 -20.85 6.58
CA LEU A 18 12.90 -19.72 6.94
C LEU A 18 13.79 -19.18 5.81
N CYS A 19 13.16 -18.61 4.80
CA CYS A 19 13.56 -17.32 4.23
C CYS A 19 12.47 -16.76 3.29
N CYS A 20 11.19 -16.90 3.66
CA CYS A 20 10.24 -15.83 3.35
C CYS A 20 10.57 -14.70 4.32
N GLY A 21 11.70 -14.02 4.07
CA GLY A 21 11.89 -12.69 4.61
C GLY A 21 10.64 -11.93 4.25
N LEU A 22 9.96 -11.41 5.27
CA LEU A 22 8.97 -10.36 5.12
C LEU A 22 9.59 -9.36 4.14
N ALA A 23 9.14 -9.38 2.88
CA ALA A 23 9.27 -8.23 2.03
C ALA A 23 8.35 -7.20 2.70
N THR A 24 8.85 -6.58 3.77
CA THR A 24 8.30 -5.33 4.27
C THR A 24 8.27 -4.47 3.02
N ALA A 25 7.07 -4.16 2.52
CA ALA A 25 6.93 -3.23 1.42
C ALA A 25 7.77 -2.01 1.80
N GLN A 26 8.89 -1.82 1.11
CA GLN A 26 9.84 -0.80 1.50
C GLN A 26 9.15 0.52 1.28
N ASP A 27 8.86 1.22 2.38
CA ASP A 27 8.25 2.54 2.31
C ASP A 27 9.29 3.47 1.66
N LEU A 28 8.93 4.09 0.54
CA LEU A 28 9.81 5.02 -0.15
C LEU A 28 10.17 6.24 0.71
N ARG A 29 9.49 6.44 1.84
CA ARG A 29 9.72 7.53 2.80
C ARG A 29 10.78 7.21 3.86
N ASP A 30 11.35 6.00 3.88
CA ASP A 30 12.36 5.60 4.86
C ASP A 30 13.80 5.88 4.39
N PRO A 31 14.71 6.33 5.28
CA PRO A 31 14.52 6.73 6.68
C PRO A 31 13.73 8.04 6.87
N PRO A 32 13.01 8.20 8.00
CA PRO A 32 12.30 9.44 8.32
C PRO A 32 13.30 10.60 8.43
N ASP A 33 12.92 11.74 7.87
CA ASP A 33 13.68 13.02 7.89
C ASP A 33 14.83 13.16 6.89
N GLN A 34 14.99 12.16 6.02
CA GLN A 34 15.86 12.28 4.86
C GLN A 34 15.21 13.12 3.75
N THR A 35 16.00 14.03 3.17
CA THR A 35 15.71 14.62 1.86
C THR A 35 16.20 13.65 0.78
N PHE A 36 15.31 13.25 -0.12
CA PHE A 36 15.64 12.39 -1.24
C PHE A 36 15.92 13.23 -2.49
N THR A 37 17.10 13.03 -3.07
CA THR A 37 17.44 13.60 -4.37
C THR A 37 16.79 12.77 -5.48
N VAL A 38 15.97 13.43 -6.29
CA VAL A 38 15.24 12.84 -7.42
C VAL A 38 15.89 13.32 -8.72
N TRP A 39 16.11 12.39 -9.65
CA TRP A 39 16.58 12.76 -10.98
C TRP A 39 15.52 13.60 -11.73
N PRO A 40 15.86 14.78 -12.26
CA PRO A 40 14.89 15.71 -12.83
C PRO A 40 14.46 15.40 -14.27
N ASN A 41 15.18 14.55 -15.00
CA ASN A 41 14.74 14.10 -16.32
C ASN A 41 13.71 12.99 -16.15
N ILE A 42 12.42 13.36 -16.19
CA ILE A 42 11.30 12.44 -16.01
C ILE A 42 10.69 12.13 -17.37
N PRO A 43 10.83 10.89 -17.89
CA PRO A 43 10.16 10.48 -19.12
C PRO A 43 8.64 10.50 -18.93
N VAL A 44 7.94 11.10 -19.89
CA VAL A 44 6.48 11.14 -19.97
C VAL A 44 6.06 10.27 -21.14
N VAL A 45 5.49 9.10 -20.85
CA VAL A 45 5.26 8.03 -21.82
C VAL A 45 3.76 7.72 -21.91
N ARG A 46 3.25 7.43 -23.10
CA ARG A 46 1.87 6.98 -23.21
C ARG A 46 1.74 5.57 -22.63
N ALA A 47 0.64 5.27 -21.95
CA ALA A 47 0.46 3.99 -21.28
C ALA A 47 0.47 2.78 -22.24
N SER A 48 0.00 2.93 -23.49
CA SER A 48 0.14 1.90 -24.53
C SER A 48 1.61 1.61 -24.85
N ASP A 49 2.43 2.65 -24.89
CA ASP A 49 3.79 2.59 -25.43
C ASP A 49 4.77 1.99 -24.41
N LEU A 50 4.37 1.85 -23.14
CA LEU A 50 5.14 1.16 -22.07
C LEU A 50 5.44 -0.31 -22.41
N GLY A 51 4.58 -0.96 -23.20
CA GLY A 51 4.71 -2.38 -23.55
C GLY A 51 5.14 -2.63 -24.99
N ASP A 52 5.02 -1.63 -25.87
CA ASP A 52 5.13 -1.81 -27.32
C ASP A 52 6.60 -1.86 -27.79
N TYR A 53 7.49 -1.12 -27.12
CA TYR A 53 8.92 -1.09 -27.45
C TYR A 53 9.73 -2.03 -26.56
N GLY A 54 10.26 -3.10 -27.15
CA GLY A 54 11.03 -4.12 -26.42
C GLY A 54 12.26 -3.58 -25.67
N GLN A 55 12.88 -2.53 -26.20
CA GLN A 55 14.00 -1.84 -25.54
C GLN A 55 13.54 -1.04 -24.33
N ASP A 56 12.47 -0.24 -24.45
CA ASP A 56 11.92 0.56 -23.36
C ASP A 56 11.42 -0.31 -22.23
N ARG A 57 10.73 -1.42 -22.56
CA ARG A 57 10.28 -2.41 -21.58
C ARG A 57 11.43 -2.96 -20.75
N LYS A 58 12.57 -3.23 -21.39
CA LYS A 58 13.77 -3.69 -20.70
C LYS A 58 14.31 -2.60 -19.77
N ILE A 59 14.37 -1.35 -20.23
CA ILE A 59 14.82 -0.21 -19.41
C ILE A 59 13.92 -0.04 -18.18
N PHE A 60 12.60 -0.09 -18.33
CA PHE A 60 11.67 -0.02 -17.20
C PHE A 60 11.85 -1.18 -16.23
N ALA A 61 11.94 -2.42 -16.73
CA ALA A 61 12.18 -3.59 -15.88
C ALA A 61 13.52 -3.49 -15.12
N ASP A 62 14.57 -3.06 -15.82
CA ASP A 62 15.89 -2.86 -15.22
C ASP A 62 15.85 -1.73 -14.17
N LEU A 63 15.03 -0.69 -14.34
CA LEU A 63 14.85 0.38 -13.36
C LEU A 63 14.34 -0.14 -12.00
N HIS A 64 13.43 -1.12 -12.00
CA HIS A 64 12.88 -1.77 -10.80
C HIS A 64 13.81 -2.82 -10.18
N THR A 65 14.96 -3.10 -10.78
CA THR A 65 15.97 -3.98 -10.18
C THR A 65 16.88 -3.17 -9.25
N ALA A 66 17.19 -3.70 -8.06
CA ALA A 66 18.07 -3.05 -7.09
C ALA A 66 19.47 -2.79 -7.66
N LYS A 67 19.95 -1.54 -7.57
CA LYS A 67 21.27 -1.11 -8.04
C LYS A 67 22.16 -0.81 -6.85
N ALA A 68 22.78 -1.85 -6.31
CA ALA A 68 23.78 -1.71 -5.26
C ALA A 68 25.11 -1.15 -5.79
N ASP A 69 25.37 -1.29 -7.09
CA ASP A 69 26.59 -0.83 -7.77
C ASP A 69 26.39 0.59 -8.34
N PRO A 70 27.29 1.54 -8.04
CA PRO A 70 27.31 2.88 -8.63
C PRO A 70 27.35 2.90 -10.16
N ALA A 71 28.05 1.94 -10.78
CA ALA A 71 28.12 1.84 -12.24
C ALA A 71 26.73 1.54 -12.83
N LYS A 72 25.98 0.62 -12.21
CA LYS A 72 24.61 0.29 -12.59
C LYS A 72 23.65 1.45 -12.33
N THR A 73 23.90 2.24 -11.30
CA THR A 73 23.11 3.46 -11.01
C THR A 73 23.32 4.49 -12.13
N LEU A 74 24.57 4.69 -12.57
CA LEU A 74 24.88 5.59 -13.68
C LEU A 74 24.21 5.13 -14.99
N GLU A 75 24.29 3.83 -15.32
CA GLU A 75 23.61 3.24 -16.49
C GLU A 75 22.10 3.44 -16.44
N ALA A 76 21.49 3.34 -15.25
CA ALA A 76 20.07 3.58 -15.08
C ALA A 76 19.68 5.04 -15.35
N LEU A 77 20.47 6.00 -14.86
CA LEU A 77 20.24 7.42 -15.14
C LEU A 77 20.37 7.72 -16.63
N GLN A 78 21.38 7.14 -17.30
CA GLN A 78 21.52 7.24 -18.76
C GLN A 78 20.30 6.67 -19.49
N ALA A 79 19.78 5.53 -19.04
CA ALA A 79 18.62 4.90 -19.65
C ALA A 79 17.33 5.74 -19.44
N VAL A 80 17.18 6.37 -18.27
CA VAL A 80 16.08 7.31 -18.01
C VAL A 80 16.16 8.54 -18.92
N ASP A 81 17.36 9.10 -19.12
CA ASP A 81 17.58 10.22 -20.05
C ASP A 81 17.26 9.85 -21.50
N GLN A 82 17.63 8.64 -21.93
CA GLN A 82 17.29 8.13 -23.26
C GLN A 82 15.78 8.00 -23.43
N LEU A 83 15.07 7.46 -22.43
CA LEU A 83 13.61 7.38 -22.45
C LEU A 83 12.97 8.77 -22.53
N GLN A 84 13.49 9.73 -21.77
CA GLN A 84 12.98 11.10 -21.78
C GLN A 84 13.13 11.71 -23.17
N ALA A 85 14.32 11.62 -23.77
CA ALA A 85 14.59 12.16 -25.10
C ALA A 85 13.75 11.47 -26.19
N HIS A 86 13.49 10.17 -26.06
CA HIS A 86 12.68 9.42 -27.00
C HIS A 86 11.21 9.85 -26.98
N HIS A 87 10.62 10.01 -25.78
CA HIS A 87 9.18 10.24 -25.62
C HIS A 87 8.77 11.72 -25.54
N GLU A 88 9.72 12.64 -25.30
CA GLU A 88 9.42 14.06 -25.09
C GLU A 88 8.64 14.70 -26.24
N ARG A 89 9.08 14.50 -27.49
CA ARG A 89 8.43 15.12 -28.66
C ARG A 89 7.00 14.61 -28.84
N MET A 90 6.78 13.32 -28.64
CA MET A 90 5.48 12.67 -28.74
C MET A 90 4.54 13.15 -27.61
N ALA A 91 5.02 13.18 -26.37
CA ALA A 91 4.25 13.67 -25.23
C ALA A 91 3.87 15.14 -25.40
N LEU A 92 4.82 15.99 -25.84
CA LEU A 92 4.55 17.40 -26.11
C LEU A 92 3.51 17.60 -27.21
N ALA A 93 3.59 16.84 -28.30
CA ALA A 93 2.64 16.91 -29.40
C ALA A 93 1.21 16.51 -28.97
N GLN A 94 1.08 15.55 -28.05
CA GLN A 94 -0.23 15.03 -27.64
C GLN A 94 -0.87 15.78 -26.48
N LEU A 95 -0.05 16.27 -25.55
CA LEU A 95 -0.50 16.99 -24.35
C LEU A 95 -0.44 18.51 -24.54
N GLY A 96 0.27 19.00 -25.56
CA GLY A 96 0.41 20.43 -25.85
C GLY A 96 1.26 21.19 -24.83
N ARG A 97 1.92 20.50 -23.89
CA ARG A 97 2.78 21.09 -22.85
C ARG A 97 3.73 20.07 -22.22
N THR A 98 4.74 20.60 -21.54
CA THR A 98 5.76 19.83 -20.82
C THR A 98 5.31 19.49 -19.40
N VAL A 99 4.66 18.32 -19.25
CA VAL A 99 4.18 17.83 -17.94
C VAL A 99 5.33 17.67 -16.94
N ASN A 100 6.52 17.24 -17.37
CA ASN A 100 7.70 17.12 -16.50
C ASN A 100 8.01 18.44 -15.76
N THR A 101 8.21 19.53 -16.51
CA THR A 101 8.54 20.85 -15.92
C THR A 101 7.41 21.39 -15.04
N GLN A 102 6.15 21.14 -15.41
CA GLN A 102 5.00 21.55 -14.61
C GLN A 102 4.95 20.80 -13.28
N PHE A 103 5.16 19.48 -13.31
CA PHE A 103 5.18 18.62 -12.12
C PHE A 103 6.28 19.04 -11.15
N ILE A 104 7.53 19.20 -11.61
CA ILE A 104 8.65 19.62 -10.76
C ILE A 104 8.37 20.97 -10.10
N GLY A 105 7.91 21.95 -10.89
CA GLY A 105 7.59 23.28 -10.38
C GLY A 105 6.49 23.28 -9.31
N GLU A 106 5.44 22.46 -9.48
CA GLU A 106 4.37 22.32 -8.50
C GLU A 106 4.81 21.55 -7.25
N VAL A 107 5.65 20.52 -7.37
CA VAL A 107 6.22 19.83 -6.19
C VAL A 107 7.07 20.80 -5.36
N ASP A 108 7.90 21.62 -5.99
CA ASP A 108 8.72 22.60 -5.27
C ASP A 108 7.87 23.67 -4.58
N LYS A 109 6.82 24.16 -5.27
CA LYS A 109 5.87 25.14 -4.73
C LYS A 109 5.11 24.57 -3.53
N GLN A 110 4.60 23.34 -3.62
CA GLN A 110 3.86 22.69 -2.53
C GLN A 110 4.79 22.31 -1.36
N SER A 111 5.99 21.80 -1.65
CA SER A 111 6.99 21.47 -0.62
C SER A 111 7.40 22.68 0.20
N ARG A 112 7.54 23.85 -0.44
CA ARG A 112 7.82 25.13 0.26
C ARG A 112 6.66 25.57 1.16
N ARG A 113 5.40 25.32 0.76
CA ARG A 113 4.22 25.65 1.57
C ARG A 113 4.13 24.79 2.85
N ILE A 114 4.47 23.51 2.76
CA ILE A 114 4.26 22.54 3.85
C ILE A 114 5.48 22.45 4.78
N ASN A 115 6.69 22.35 4.24
CA ASN A 115 7.87 21.93 5.00
C ASN A 115 8.89 23.06 5.26
N GLY A 116 8.47 24.34 5.14
CA GLY A 116 9.23 25.54 5.52
C GLY A 116 10.75 25.36 5.68
N ALA A 117 11.49 25.50 4.57
CA ALA A 117 12.96 25.38 4.43
C ALA A 117 13.59 23.99 4.23
N ARG A 118 12.91 22.86 4.51
CA ARG A 118 13.49 21.51 4.27
C ARG A 118 12.56 20.61 3.43
N PRO A 119 12.66 20.65 2.09
CA PRO A 119 11.85 19.79 1.25
C PRO A 119 12.26 18.31 1.41
N ARG A 120 11.27 17.40 1.44
CA ARG A 120 11.49 15.94 1.48
C ARG A 120 11.99 15.39 0.15
N LEU A 121 11.56 16.00 -0.95
CA LEU A 121 11.98 15.68 -2.32
C LEU A 121 12.72 16.86 -2.90
N ARG A 122 13.83 16.60 -3.58
CA ARG A 122 14.65 17.63 -4.21
C ARG A 122 15.04 17.16 -5.61
N PHE A 123 14.55 17.86 -6.62
CA PHE A 123 14.88 17.58 -8.01
C PHE A 123 16.19 18.25 -8.37
N GLU A 124 17.28 17.49 -8.33
CA GLU A 124 18.62 18.01 -8.57
C GLU A 124 19.47 16.98 -9.32
N PHE A 125 20.26 17.48 -10.25
CA PHE A 125 21.22 16.67 -11.00
C PHE A 125 22.44 16.21 -10.18
N SER A 126 22.52 16.51 -8.87
CA SER A 126 23.66 16.16 -7.99
C SER A 126 25.04 16.59 -8.54
N GLY A 127 25.09 17.68 -9.32
CA GLY A 127 26.30 18.17 -9.97
C GLY A 127 26.79 17.31 -11.15
N ILE A 128 25.89 16.53 -11.78
CA ILE A 128 26.10 15.79 -13.02
C ILE A 128 25.39 16.53 -14.15
N SER A 129 26.08 17.00 -15.18
CA SER A 129 25.35 17.49 -16.36
C SER A 129 24.83 16.31 -17.21
N PRO A 130 23.65 16.43 -17.86
CA PRO A 130 23.17 15.42 -18.80
C PRO A 130 24.17 15.10 -19.92
N ASP A 131 24.92 16.11 -20.38
CA ASP A 131 25.97 15.93 -21.40
C ASP A 131 27.15 15.09 -20.91
N GLU A 132 27.61 15.30 -19.67
CA GLU A 132 28.65 14.46 -19.05
C GLU A 132 28.15 13.02 -18.85
N LEU A 133 26.87 12.86 -18.48
CA LEU A 133 26.26 11.56 -18.31
C LEU A 133 26.23 10.78 -19.64
N GLN A 134 25.86 11.41 -20.76
CA GLN A 134 25.86 10.77 -22.07
C GLN A 134 27.26 10.45 -22.59
N ARG A 135 28.27 11.26 -22.24
CA ARG A 135 29.67 11.05 -22.64
C ARG A 135 30.48 10.21 -21.66
N ALA A 136 29.86 9.61 -20.65
CA ALA A 136 30.56 8.91 -19.58
C ALA A 136 31.48 7.75 -20.05
N ALA A 137 31.19 7.15 -21.21
CA ALA A 137 32.02 6.11 -21.82
C ALA A 137 33.33 6.64 -22.43
N ALA A 138 33.38 7.94 -22.77
CA ALA A 138 34.54 8.61 -23.36
C ALA A 138 35.42 9.33 -22.32
N LEU A 139 35.05 9.28 -21.04
CA LEU A 139 35.80 9.91 -19.95
C LEU A 139 36.90 9.01 -19.42
N ASP A 140 37.96 9.64 -18.90
CA ASP A 140 39.04 8.97 -18.21
C ASP A 140 38.54 8.22 -16.96
N ALA A 141 39.25 7.17 -16.54
CA ALA A 141 38.84 6.32 -15.43
C ALA A 141 38.58 7.09 -14.12
N ALA A 142 39.39 8.12 -13.82
CA ALA A 142 39.21 8.96 -12.63
C ALA A 142 37.95 9.84 -12.72
N ALA A 143 37.68 10.43 -13.89
CA ALA A 143 36.49 11.24 -14.11
C ALA A 143 35.21 10.38 -14.10
N ARG A 144 35.29 9.15 -14.62
CA ARG A 144 34.21 8.17 -14.55
C ARG A 144 33.91 7.73 -13.12
N GLN A 145 34.93 7.52 -12.29
CA GLN A 145 34.75 7.22 -10.87
C GLN A 145 34.06 8.38 -10.12
N ALA A 146 34.49 9.61 -10.39
CA ALA A 146 33.86 10.80 -9.80
C ALA A 146 32.37 10.95 -10.19
N LEU A 147 32.01 10.62 -11.44
CA LEU A 147 30.61 10.58 -11.87
C LEU A 147 29.81 9.48 -11.19
N GLN A 148 30.38 8.30 -11.02
CA GLN A 148 29.74 7.20 -10.29
C GLN A 148 29.48 7.60 -8.83
N ASP A 149 30.42 8.25 -8.18
CA ASP A 149 30.26 8.70 -6.80
C ASP A 149 29.22 9.82 -6.67
N LYS A 150 29.11 10.72 -7.66
CA LYS A 150 27.99 11.67 -7.74
C LYS A 150 26.65 10.96 -7.97
N ALA A 151 26.61 9.94 -8.83
CA ALA A 151 25.38 9.21 -9.17
C ALA A 151 24.80 8.46 -7.95
N ARG A 152 25.65 8.02 -7.02
CA ARG A 152 25.20 7.43 -5.73
C ARG A 152 24.32 8.37 -4.91
N ASN A 153 24.47 9.69 -5.08
CA ASN A 153 23.67 10.67 -4.34
C ASN A 153 22.23 10.78 -4.85
N VAL A 154 21.95 10.26 -6.05
CA VAL A 154 20.60 10.21 -6.62
C VAL A 154 19.88 8.99 -6.04
N ALA A 155 18.88 9.24 -5.19
CA ALA A 155 18.16 8.19 -4.48
C ALA A 155 16.97 7.65 -5.29
N LEU A 156 16.30 8.53 -6.04
CA LEU A 156 15.03 8.26 -6.72
C LEU A 156 15.11 8.63 -8.21
N ALA A 157 14.52 7.81 -9.05
CA ALA A 157 14.16 8.15 -10.43
C ALA A 157 12.64 8.11 -10.58
N ALA A 158 12.10 8.92 -11.50
CA ALA A 158 10.66 8.99 -11.73
C ALA A 158 10.35 8.78 -13.22
N TYR A 159 9.18 8.23 -13.52
CA TYR A 159 8.59 8.28 -14.85
C TYR A 159 7.09 8.52 -14.74
N ILE A 160 6.49 9.12 -15.77
CA ILE A 160 5.06 9.40 -15.83
C ILE A 160 4.49 8.63 -17.00
N SER A 161 3.46 7.82 -16.76
CA SER A 161 2.63 7.26 -17.81
C SER A 161 1.33 8.04 -17.95
N TYR A 162 0.78 8.16 -19.16
CA TYR A 162 -0.52 8.80 -19.38
C TYR A 162 -1.41 8.07 -20.36
N THR A 163 -2.72 8.15 -20.11
CA THR A 163 -3.79 7.64 -20.96
C THR A 163 -4.79 8.76 -21.19
N ARG A 164 -5.06 9.09 -22.46
CA ARG A 164 -6.11 10.06 -22.79
C ARG A 164 -7.47 9.42 -22.66
N LEU A 165 -8.37 10.08 -21.94
CA LEU A 165 -9.76 9.70 -21.80
C LEU A 165 -10.63 10.57 -22.74
N GLN A 166 -11.96 10.37 -22.68
CA GLN A 166 -12.90 11.16 -23.47
C GLN A 166 -12.90 12.64 -23.05
N GLU A 167 -13.33 13.51 -23.98
CA GLU A 167 -13.36 14.97 -23.87
C GLU A 167 -11.97 15.62 -23.74
N THR A 168 -11.52 15.93 -22.53
CA THR A 168 -10.23 16.62 -22.26
C THR A 168 -9.46 16.03 -21.06
N LEU A 169 -9.97 14.93 -20.50
CA LEU A 169 -9.38 14.31 -19.33
C LEU A 169 -8.20 13.41 -19.70
N VAL A 170 -7.18 13.43 -18.84
CA VAL A 170 -6.04 12.53 -18.93
C VAL A 170 -5.87 11.85 -17.59
N GLN A 171 -5.78 10.52 -17.64
CA GLN A 171 -5.33 9.73 -16.51
C GLN A 171 -3.81 9.64 -16.60
N ALA A 172 -3.10 10.09 -15.57
CA ALA A 172 -1.65 9.95 -15.50
C ALA A 172 -1.23 9.26 -14.22
N THR A 173 -0.15 8.48 -14.34
CA THR A 173 0.45 7.76 -13.23
C THR A 173 1.91 8.14 -13.14
N VAL A 174 2.32 8.80 -12.06
CA VAL A 174 3.73 9.00 -11.74
C VAL A 174 4.22 7.82 -10.91
N THR A 175 5.32 7.21 -11.34
CA THR A 175 5.97 6.12 -10.60
C THR A 175 7.35 6.58 -10.16
N LEU A 176 7.57 6.56 -8.85
CA LEU A 176 8.86 6.81 -8.23
C LEU A 176 9.54 5.47 -7.96
N VAL A 177 10.81 5.34 -8.35
CA VAL A 177 11.61 4.13 -8.15
C VAL A 177 12.87 4.48 -7.37
N ARG A 178 13.12 3.75 -6.29
CA ARG A 178 14.35 3.83 -5.50
C ARG A 178 15.45 3.04 -6.16
N LEU A 179 16.47 3.73 -6.67
CA LEU A 179 17.55 3.10 -7.45
C LEU A 179 18.31 2.04 -6.64
N GLY A 180 18.59 2.31 -5.36
CA GLY A 180 19.33 1.39 -4.51
C GLY A 180 18.63 0.06 -4.22
N THR A 181 17.30 0.03 -4.18
CA THR A 181 16.53 -1.16 -3.76
C THR A 181 15.57 -1.71 -4.81
N GLY A 182 15.26 -0.92 -5.85
CA GLY A 182 14.23 -1.25 -6.84
C GLY A 182 12.80 -1.03 -6.35
N ALA A 183 12.60 -0.64 -5.09
CA ALA A 183 11.26 -0.37 -4.56
C ALA A 183 10.61 0.79 -5.31
N SER A 184 9.31 0.67 -5.59
CA SER A 184 8.58 1.66 -6.37
C SER A 184 7.23 2.00 -5.76
N GLN A 185 6.84 3.26 -5.87
CA GLN A 185 5.50 3.74 -5.52
C GLN A 185 4.89 4.48 -6.71
N SER A 186 3.66 4.11 -7.07
CA SER A 186 2.91 4.74 -8.15
C SER A 186 1.75 5.56 -7.59
N PHE A 187 1.46 6.69 -8.23
CA PHE A 187 0.36 7.59 -7.90
C PHE A 187 -0.42 7.91 -9.16
N THR A 188 -1.69 7.54 -9.18
CA THR A 188 -2.57 7.72 -10.34
C THR A 188 -3.54 8.87 -10.06
N VAL A 189 -3.66 9.80 -11.01
CA VAL A 189 -4.64 10.89 -10.96
C VAL A 189 -5.37 11.00 -12.30
N THR A 190 -6.60 11.49 -12.26
CA THR A 190 -7.38 11.81 -13.45
C THR A 190 -7.75 13.29 -13.38
N ALA A 191 -7.26 14.08 -14.33
CA ALA A 191 -7.46 15.52 -14.35
C ALA A 191 -7.41 16.09 -15.78
N PRO A 192 -7.89 17.31 -16.02
CA PRO A 192 -7.61 18.04 -17.25
C PRO A 192 -6.11 18.23 -17.44
N VAL A 193 -5.65 18.28 -18.69
CA VAL A 193 -4.21 18.42 -19.01
C VAL A 193 -3.59 19.66 -18.37
N GLN A 194 -4.37 20.74 -18.16
CA GLN A 194 -3.84 21.96 -17.55
C GLN A 194 -3.50 21.79 -16.07
N GLU A 195 -4.22 20.92 -15.35
CA GLU A 195 -4.12 20.72 -13.90
C GLU A 195 -3.32 19.47 -13.53
N LEU A 196 -2.98 18.64 -14.52
CA LEU A 196 -2.34 17.35 -14.34
C LEU A 196 -1.07 17.41 -13.48
N GLY A 197 -0.19 18.38 -13.75
CA GLY A 197 1.05 18.55 -13.00
C GLY A 197 0.80 18.90 -11.52
N GLU A 198 -0.21 19.72 -11.23
CA GLU A 198 -0.57 20.07 -9.85
C GLU A 198 -1.18 18.88 -9.10
N ALA A 199 -2.09 18.15 -9.75
CA ALA A 199 -2.73 16.97 -9.17
C ALA A 199 -1.71 15.87 -8.85
N LEU A 200 -0.78 15.60 -9.76
CA LEU A 200 0.32 14.65 -9.55
C LEU A 200 1.25 15.13 -8.42
N ALA A 201 1.63 16.40 -8.42
CA ALA A 201 2.48 16.97 -7.38
C ALA A 201 1.84 16.84 -5.99
N ARG A 202 0.54 17.10 -5.89
CA ARG A 202 -0.23 16.97 -4.65
C ARG A 202 -0.22 15.54 -4.12
N ALA A 203 -0.53 14.56 -4.98
CA ALA A 203 -0.51 13.15 -4.59
C ALA A 203 0.86 12.70 -4.06
N VAL A 204 1.95 13.15 -4.70
CA VAL A 204 3.31 12.82 -4.28
C VAL A 204 3.68 13.53 -2.97
N VAL A 205 3.44 14.83 -2.86
CA VAL A 205 3.80 15.61 -1.67
C VAL A 205 3.00 15.17 -0.46
N ASP A 206 1.71 14.86 -0.62
CA ASP A 206 0.85 14.33 0.43
C ASP A 206 1.34 12.96 0.92
N TYR A 207 1.86 12.11 0.04
CA TYR A 207 2.47 10.85 0.47
C TYR A 207 3.72 11.06 1.32
N PHE A 208 4.65 11.91 0.88
CA PHE A 208 5.91 12.16 1.59
C PHE A 208 5.75 13.02 2.86
N SER A 209 4.74 13.87 2.91
CA SER A 209 4.46 14.75 4.05
C SER A 209 3.37 14.21 4.98
N GLY A 210 2.59 13.23 4.51
CA GLY A 210 1.47 12.67 5.24
C GLY A 210 1.88 11.80 6.43
N THR A 211 0.98 11.70 7.39
CA THR A 211 1.15 10.87 8.58
C THR A 211 1.32 9.40 8.19
N ARG A 212 2.28 8.72 8.83
CA ARG A 212 2.44 7.28 8.69
C ARG A 212 1.36 6.59 9.51
N PHE A 213 0.34 6.06 8.85
CA PHE A 213 -0.63 5.18 9.50
C PHE A 213 -0.01 3.79 9.62
N SER A 214 0.12 3.29 10.85
CA SER A 214 0.42 1.88 11.07
C SER A 214 -0.71 1.02 10.51
N ALA A 215 -0.40 -0.21 10.11
CA ALA A 215 -1.43 -1.17 9.72
C ALA A 215 -2.51 -1.26 10.82
N HIS A 216 -3.78 -1.28 10.41
CA HIS A 216 -4.88 -1.44 11.35
C HIS A 216 -4.71 -2.74 12.13
N GLN A 217 -4.67 -2.64 13.46
CA GLN A 217 -4.67 -3.80 14.34
C GLN A 217 -6.06 -3.96 14.90
N ASN A 218 -6.70 -5.09 14.57
CA ASN A 218 -8.01 -5.40 15.10
C ASN A 218 -7.88 -5.72 16.60
N PRO A 219 -8.51 -4.94 17.50
CA PRO A 219 -8.44 -5.18 18.94
C PRO A 219 -9.09 -6.52 19.35
N LEU A 220 -9.96 -7.07 18.50
CA LEU A 220 -10.62 -8.37 18.67
C LEU A 220 -9.96 -9.48 17.85
N GLY A 221 -8.75 -9.28 17.33
CA GLY A 221 -8.08 -10.26 16.46
C GLY A 221 -7.83 -11.63 17.12
N ALA A 222 -7.87 -11.72 18.44
CA ALA A 222 -7.76 -12.98 19.17
C ALA A 222 -9.12 -13.65 19.45
N ALA A 223 -10.22 -12.90 19.31
CA ALA A 223 -11.58 -13.40 19.49
C ALA A 223 -12.08 -14.08 18.20
N GLN A 224 -12.83 -15.17 18.37
CA GLN A 224 -13.43 -15.86 17.24
C GLN A 224 -14.92 -15.50 17.12
N TRP A 225 -15.27 -14.93 15.98
CA TRP A 225 -16.65 -14.68 15.61
C TRP A 225 -17.29 -15.95 15.04
N LEU A 226 -18.48 -16.28 15.54
CA LEU A 226 -19.29 -17.40 15.10
C LEU A 226 -20.58 -16.86 14.51
N LEU A 227 -21.00 -17.45 13.39
CA LEU A 227 -22.28 -17.16 12.77
C LEU A 227 -23.43 -17.69 13.65
N SER A 228 -24.62 -17.12 13.45
CA SER A 228 -25.85 -17.69 13.99
C SER A 228 -26.03 -19.15 13.55
N ALA A 229 -26.82 -19.91 14.31
CA ALA A 229 -27.24 -21.26 13.91
C ALA A 229 -27.69 -21.30 12.45
N PRO A 230 -27.34 -22.35 11.67
CA PRO A 230 -27.74 -22.45 10.27
C PRO A 230 -29.27 -22.33 10.06
N GLY A 231 -30.07 -22.84 10.99
CA GLY A 231 -31.53 -22.71 10.98
C GLY A 231 -32.07 -21.31 11.33
N HIS A 232 -31.23 -20.41 11.85
CA HIS A 232 -31.59 -19.05 12.24
C HIS A 232 -30.99 -17.99 11.30
N ALA A 233 -30.25 -18.38 10.25
CA ALA A 233 -29.47 -17.47 9.42
C ALA A 233 -30.31 -16.33 8.80
N ASP A 234 -31.55 -16.62 8.42
CA ASP A 234 -32.49 -15.66 7.83
C ASP A 234 -33.71 -15.38 8.71
N GLN A 235 -33.70 -15.87 9.95
CA GLN A 235 -34.83 -15.70 10.87
C GLN A 235 -34.48 -14.74 12.00
N LEU A 236 -35.41 -13.83 12.27
CA LEU A 236 -35.35 -13.03 13.48
C LEU A 236 -35.69 -13.94 14.67
N VAL A 237 -34.77 -14.05 15.64
CA VAL A 237 -34.96 -14.88 16.84
C VAL A 237 -35.05 -14.03 18.11
N SER A 238 -35.55 -14.62 19.19
CA SER A 238 -35.55 -13.98 20.51
C SER A 238 -34.15 -14.01 21.14
N ARG A 239 -33.88 -13.05 22.05
CA ARG A 239 -32.59 -12.96 22.75
C ARG A 239 -32.24 -14.24 23.52
N ASP A 240 -33.22 -14.85 24.18
CA ASP A 240 -32.99 -16.07 24.96
C ASP A 240 -32.58 -17.25 24.08
N MET A 241 -33.16 -17.36 22.89
CA MET A 241 -32.77 -18.39 21.91
C MET A 241 -31.36 -18.14 21.38
N ALA A 242 -31.04 -16.89 21.03
CA ALA A 242 -29.71 -16.49 20.59
C ALA A 242 -28.64 -16.77 21.67
N GLN A 243 -28.93 -16.40 22.92
CA GLN A 243 -28.05 -16.63 24.05
C GLN A 243 -27.79 -18.12 24.30
N ARG A 244 -28.83 -18.96 24.30
CA ARG A 244 -28.69 -20.42 24.47
C ARG A 244 -27.84 -21.03 23.36
N TYR A 245 -28.01 -20.59 22.11
CA TYR A 245 -27.18 -21.08 21.01
C TYR A 245 -25.72 -20.68 21.18
N CYS A 246 -25.44 -19.41 21.48
CA CYS A 246 -24.06 -18.98 21.73
C CYS A 246 -23.42 -19.78 22.87
N GLN A 247 -24.14 -19.99 23.98
CA GLN A 247 -23.68 -20.81 25.10
C GLN A 247 -23.39 -22.26 24.70
N SER A 248 -24.21 -22.86 23.84
CA SER A 248 -23.96 -24.22 23.32
C SER A 248 -22.63 -24.36 22.57
N GLN A 249 -22.13 -23.26 21.99
CA GLN A 249 -20.86 -23.20 21.25
C GLN A 249 -19.70 -22.67 22.12
N GLN A 250 -19.89 -22.60 23.45
CA GLN A 250 -18.94 -21.99 24.40
C GLN A 250 -18.61 -20.52 24.05
N ALA A 251 -19.60 -19.82 23.53
CA ALA A 251 -19.52 -18.42 23.15
C ALA A 251 -20.57 -17.58 23.90
N ALA A 252 -20.43 -16.26 23.84
CA ALA A 252 -21.41 -15.32 24.39
C ALA A 252 -22.00 -14.46 23.28
N LEU A 253 -23.11 -13.78 23.58
CA LEU A 253 -23.53 -12.64 22.77
C LEU A 253 -22.46 -11.54 22.90
N PRO A 254 -22.15 -10.80 21.82
CA PRO A 254 -21.18 -9.72 21.87
C PRO A 254 -21.71 -8.54 22.69
N THR A 255 -20.79 -7.79 23.28
CA THR A 255 -21.04 -6.47 23.86
C THR A 255 -21.21 -5.42 22.75
N VAL A 256 -21.68 -4.23 23.13
CA VAL A 256 -21.82 -3.09 22.20
C VAL A 256 -20.43 -2.72 21.65
N ASP A 257 -19.45 -2.54 22.53
CA ASP A 257 -18.09 -2.15 22.15
C ASP A 257 -17.44 -3.19 21.21
N GLU A 258 -17.72 -4.48 21.41
CA GLU A 258 -17.23 -5.55 20.52
C GLU A 258 -17.89 -5.49 19.13
N MET A 259 -19.18 -5.16 19.06
CA MET A 259 -19.89 -4.97 17.79
C MET A 259 -19.36 -3.74 17.04
N GLU A 260 -19.15 -2.62 17.74
CA GLU A 260 -18.60 -1.39 17.14
C GLU A 260 -17.17 -1.60 16.64
N ALA A 261 -16.32 -2.25 17.44
CA ALA A 261 -14.95 -2.56 17.05
C ALA A 261 -14.90 -3.52 15.86
N ALA A 262 -15.79 -4.49 15.78
CA ALA A 262 -15.86 -5.42 14.66
C ALA A 262 -16.46 -4.81 13.39
N GLU A 263 -17.41 -3.89 13.52
CA GLU A 263 -17.91 -3.07 12.40
C GLU A 263 -16.76 -2.20 11.84
N ALA A 264 -16.00 -1.54 12.72
CA ALA A 264 -14.88 -0.69 12.34
C ALA A 264 -13.71 -1.45 11.71
N ALA A 265 -13.44 -2.68 12.18
CA ALA A 265 -12.42 -3.55 11.59
C ALA A 265 -12.85 -4.07 10.20
N GLY A 266 -14.15 -4.21 9.96
CA GLY A 266 -14.71 -4.76 8.74
C GLY A 266 -14.37 -6.24 8.52
N PHE A 267 -15.04 -6.87 7.55
CA PHE A 267 -14.87 -8.30 7.28
C PHE A 267 -13.42 -8.73 7.01
N TYR A 268 -12.71 -7.94 6.20
CA TYR A 268 -11.32 -8.25 5.83
C TYR A 268 -10.31 -7.90 6.93
N GLY A 269 -10.70 -7.14 7.96
CA GLY A 269 -9.89 -6.88 9.15
C GLY A 269 -10.15 -7.88 10.28
N GLY A 270 -10.92 -8.95 10.05
CA GLY A 270 -11.29 -9.93 11.09
C GLY A 270 -12.46 -9.46 11.98
N GLY A 271 -13.21 -8.46 11.52
CA GLY A 271 -14.48 -8.03 12.11
C GLY A 271 -15.68 -8.73 11.47
N VAL A 272 -16.85 -8.12 11.59
CA VAL A 272 -18.12 -8.63 11.04
C VAL A 272 -18.75 -7.62 10.09
N THR A 273 -19.45 -8.10 9.07
CA THR A 273 -20.28 -7.24 8.21
C THR A 273 -21.68 -7.17 8.78
N LEU A 274 -22.05 -6.00 9.29
CA LEU A 274 -23.40 -5.73 9.76
C LEU A 274 -24.24 -5.19 8.60
N ARG A 275 -25.49 -5.66 8.49
CA ARG A 275 -26.44 -5.13 7.51
C ARG A 275 -27.05 -3.83 8.06
N PRO A 276 -27.12 -2.75 7.26
CA PRO A 276 -27.76 -1.51 7.70
C PRO A 276 -29.25 -1.74 8.04
N HIS A 277 -29.76 -1.01 9.03
CA HIS A 277 -31.15 -1.09 9.53
C HIS A 277 -31.60 -2.49 9.97
N THR A 278 -30.65 -3.35 10.31
CA THR A 278 -30.91 -4.72 10.76
C THR A 278 -30.59 -4.82 12.24
N PRO A 279 -31.56 -5.18 13.10
CA PRO A 279 -31.33 -5.27 14.54
C PRO A 279 -30.56 -6.56 14.89
N TYR A 280 -29.45 -6.42 15.62
CA TYR A 280 -28.62 -7.51 16.12
C TYR A 280 -28.70 -7.62 17.65
N HIS A 281 -28.78 -8.82 18.21
CA HIS A 281 -28.76 -9.04 19.65
C HIS A 281 -27.35 -8.85 20.21
N VAL A 282 -27.25 -8.01 21.24
CA VAL A 282 -26.08 -7.82 22.08
C VAL A 282 -26.42 -8.15 23.53
N GLN A 283 -25.41 -8.24 24.41
CA GLN A 283 -25.63 -8.58 25.82
C GLN A 283 -26.64 -7.65 26.51
N THR A 284 -26.59 -6.35 26.20
CA THR A 284 -27.37 -5.30 26.87
C THR A 284 -28.66 -4.92 26.14
N GLY A 285 -28.90 -5.40 24.93
CA GLY A 285 -30.04 -4.96 24.12
C GLY A 285 -29.98 -5.37 22.65
N LEU A 286 -30.53 -4.49 21.79
CA LEU A 286 -30.45 -4.62 20.34
C LEU A 286 -29.53 -3.52 19.79
N TYR A 287 -28.62 -3.92 18.90
CA TYR A 287 -27.71 -3.04 18.17
C TYR A 287 -28.22 -2.85 16.75
N ASP A 288 -28.42 -1.61 16.33
CA ASP A 288 -28.71 -1.24 14.94
C ASP A 288 -27.58 -0.34 14.42
N PRO A 289 -26.80 -0.79 13.42
CA PRO A 289 -25.63 -0.04 12.94
C PRO A 289 -25.99 1.30 12.29
N ALA A 290 -27.23 1.49 11.84
CA ALA A 290 -27.66 2.66 11.05
C ALA A 290 -28.64 3.58 11.80
N ASP A 291 -28.76 3.47 13.13
CA ASP A 291 -29.64 4.33 13.93
C ASP A 291 -28.94 5.63 14.37
N ASP A 292 -29.40 6.76 13.81
CA ASP A 292 -28.89 8.10 14.09
C ASP A 292 -29.18 8.57 15.53
N ALA A 293 -30.19 7.99 16.20
CA ALA A 293 -30.57 8.34 17.57
C ALA A 293 -29.72 7.62 18.65
N GLY A 294 -28.84 6.71 18.21
CA GLY A 294 -27.98 5.89 19.06
C GLY A 294 -28.04 4.42 18.65
N LYS A 295 -26.87 3.83 18.36
CA LYS A 295 -26.76 2.47 17.83
C LYS A 295 -27.31 1.36 18.73
N VAL A 296 -27.60 1.66 20.00
CA VAL A 296 -28.06 0.68 21.00
C VAL A 296 -29.44 1.06 21.50
N ARG A 297 -30.37 0.13 21.38
CA ARG A 297 -31.72 0.27 21.90
C ARG A 297 -31.92 -0.66 23.09
N PRO A 298 -32.42 -0.15 24.25
CA PRO A 298 -32.74 -1.01 25.37
C PRO A 298 -33.82 -2.00 24.93
N ASN A 299 -33.61 -3.28 25.26
CA ASN A 299 -34.58 -4.34 24.98
C ASN A 299 -35.71 -4.32 26.04
N TYR A 300 -36.32 -3.16 26.24
CA TYR A 300 -37.46 -2.98 27.12
C TYR A 300 -38.70 -2.99 26.24
N ILE A 301 -39.43 -4.10 26.27
CA ILE A 301 -40.91 -4.24 26.33
C ILE A 301 -41.22 -5.72 26.06
N ALA A 302 -42.25 -6.24 26.74
CA ALA A 302 -42.83 -7.58 26.60
C ALA A 302 -43.29 -7.99 25.18
N SER A 303 -42.97 -7.19 24.15
CA SER A 303 -43.08 -7.48 22.73
C SER A 303 -41.67 -7.41 22.12
N VAL A 304 -40.89 -8.45 22.36
CA VAL A 304 -39.48 -8.54 21.92
C VAL A 304 -39.43 -8.39 20.40
N ARG A 305 -38.75 -7.34 19.90
CA ARG A 305 -38.36 -7.35 18.48
C ARG A 305 -37.31 -8.43 18.33
N ASN A 306 -37.68 -9.48 17.62
CA ASN A 306 -36.72 -10.50 17.21
C ASN A 306 -35.63 -9.85 16.35
N GLY A 307 -34.42 -10.38 16.45
CA GLY A 307 -33.21 -9.82 15.84
C GLY A 307 -32.28 -10.92 15.34
N TYR A 308 -31.34 -10.54 14.49
CA TYR A 308 -30.21 -11.40 14.13
C TYR A 308 -29.20 -11.42 15.27
N TYR A 309 -28.21 -12.30 15.22
CA TYR A 309 -27.17 -12.33 16.24
C TYR A 309 -25.89 -12.94 15.69
N TYR A 310 -24.77 -12.50 16.25
CA TYR A 310 -23.49 -13.20 16.15
C TYR A 310 -23.12 -13.70 17.54
N CYS A 311 -22.26 -14.72 17.60
CA CYS A 311 -21.67 -15.13 18.86
C CYS A 311 -20.18 -14.80 18.81
N ILE A 312 -19.64 -14.33 19.92
CA ILE A 312 -18.21 -14.09 20.07
C ILE A 312 -17.65 -15.06 21.09
N ARG A 313 -16.54 -15.71 20.73
CA ARG A 313 -15.74 -16.53 21.62
C ARG A 313 -14.43 -15.81 21.88
N ASN A 314 -14.37 -15.12 23.02
CA ASN A 314 -13.13 -14.52 23.48
C ASN A 314 -12.18 -15.62 23.98
N PRO A 315 -10.88 -15.53 23.67
CA PRO A 315 -9.91 -16.42 24.28
C PRO A 315 -9.96 -16.16 25.79
N LEU A 316 -10.00 -17.23 26.57
CA LEU A 316 -9.96 -17.13 28.02
C LEU A 316 -8.74 -16.26 28.40
N PRO A 317 -8.91 -15.20 29.21
CA PRO A 317 -7.78 -14.38 29.62
C PRO A 317 -6.72 -15.28 30.25
N ALA A 318 -5.48 -15.16 29.79
CA ALA A 318 -4.32 -15.93 30.26
C ALA A 318 -3.90 -15.56 31.71
N ALA A 319 -4.86 -15.24 32.58
CA ALA A 319 -4.67 -14.76 33.95
C ALA A 319 -5.33 -15.67 35.01
N GLN A 320 -5.48 -16.96 34.73
CA GLN A 320 -5.79 -17.97 35.76
C GLN A 320 -4.87 -19.20 35.73
N ALA A 321 -3.88 -19.23 34.84
CA ALA A 321 -2.75 -20.14 34.97
C ALA A 321 -1.72 -19.46 35.91
N GLN A 322 -1.46 -20.09 37.05
CA GLN A 322 -0.50 -19.69 38.10
C GLN A 322 -0.97 -18.62 39.11
N ARG A 323 -1.89 -19.04 40.00
CA ARG A 323 -1.66 -18.78 41.43
C ARG A 323 -1.31 -20.11 42.09
N PRO A 324 -0.03 -20.43 42.36
CA PRO A 324 0.28 -21.46 43.34
C PRO A 324 -0.32 -21.00 44.67
N ARG A 325 -1.22 -21.81 45.19
CA ARG A 325 -1.86 -21.65 46.49
C ARG A 325 -0.76 -21.79 47.54
N ASN A 326 -0.09 -20.70 47.88
CA ASN A 326 0.83 -20.64 49.02
C ASN A 326 -0.01 -20.79 50.30
N GLN A 327 -0.21 -22.02 50.75
CA GLN A 327 -0.54 -22.31 52.14
C GLN A 327 0.71 -22.05 52.98
N LYS A 328 0.69 -20.95 53.73
CA LYS A 328 1.55 -20.75 54.90
C LYS A 328 0.82 -21.28 56.13
N ARG A 329 1.33 -22.36 56.71
CA ARG A 329 1.71 -22.54 58.14
C ARG A 329 1.81 -24.01 58.47
#